data_AF-A0A934A143-F1
#
_entry.id   AF-A0A934A143-F1
#
_cell.length_a   1.000
_cell.length_b   1.000
_cell.length_c   1.000
_cell.angle_alpha   90.00
_cell.angle_beta   90.00
_cell.angle_gamma   90.00
#
_symmetry.space_group_name_H-M   'P 1'
#
loop_
_entity.id
_entity.type
_entity.pdbx_description
1 polymer ?
#
loop_
_entity_poly.entity_id
_entity_poly.type
_entity_poly.pdbx_seq_one_letter_code
_entity_poly.pdbx_strand_id
1 'polypeptide(L)'
;MNRTDIEKGFSGCRLFLDADTWRRMISECRDAEKPELILDRILLHCHGVGAPGFLPELARLEWHILKIKAQEIAIPDHLNELILNPSLHLLELCWKKLTGCLNASDSDVPEPGGEFVVVWKHPKDGEVRSEPASAEDLLVLKMVFEKIDRKEVARIGALPVSAVDAAMERAVEKGILFAPRSRIQRDFPLIEPSCRNDGQYLTSPAFTLQWHVTQACDLHCRHCYDRSDRSRLTLDEALRILDDLDDFCRKKHVKGQVSFTGGNPLLHPDFTAIYEAAANLGFTLAILGNPSPRERLEELISIQAPSFFQVSLEGLPEYNDFIRGSGHFERVMDFLDLLRDLDVYSMVMLTLTRDNLHQVIPLGERLRGRADVFYFNRLARVGEGASLELPAREDFVAFLENYLAASKENPVLGLKDNLINVLMHHKGIEPFGGCTGFGCGAAFNFMSVLPDGEVHACRKFPSAIGSVLSQSLEDIYDSDIARRYRSGCAECGPCSLRPVCGGCLACAYSHGLNIFEQKDPFCFL
;
A
#
# COMPACT_ATOMS: atom_id res chain seq x y z
N MET A 1 23.96 -17.30 34.05
CA MET A 1 24.81 -17.58 32.87
C MET A 1 25.97 -18.45 33.32
N ASN A 2 26.37 -19.44 32.52
CA ASN A 2 27.63 -20.17 32.72
C ASN A 2 28.80 -19.37 32.10
N ARG A 3 30.04 -19.79 32.33
CA ARG A 3 31.26 -19.11 31.82
C ARG A 3 31.26 -18.93 30.30
N THR A 4 30.76 -19.92 29.57
CA THR A 4 30.63 -19.91 28.10
C THR A 4 29.62 -18.87 27.61
N ASP A 5 28.54 -18.66 28.36
CA ASP A 5 27.54 -17.63 28.03
C ASP A 5 28.11 -16.22 28.20
N ILE A 6 28.97 -16.01 29.20
CA ILE A 6 29.64 -14.73 29.44
C ILE A 6 30.62 -14.43 28.31
N GLU A 7 31.42 -15.42 27.91
CA GLU A 7 32.37 -15.28 26.81
C GLU A 7 31.70 -14.98 25.46
N LYS A 8 30.50 -15.53 25.23
CA LYS A 8 29.70 -15.24 24.05
C LYS A 8 28.97 -13.90 24.14
N GLY A 9 28.66 -13.46 25.35
CA GLY A 9 27.86 -12.27 25.62
C GLY A 9 28.63 -10.97 25.63
N PHE A 10 29.92 -11.03 25.95
CA PHE A 10 30.85 -9.89 25.99
C PHE A 10 32.02 -10.10 25.02
N SER A 11 31.72 -10.66 23.84
CA SER A 11 32.72 -11.00 22.82
C SER A 11 33.50 -9.80 22.32
N GLY A 12 32.85 -8.64 22.16
CA GLY A 12 33.48 -7.38 21.80
C GLY A 12 34.49 -6.95 22.86
N CYS A 13 34.09 -6.88 24.14
CA CYS A 13 35.01 -6.56 25.23
C CYS A 13 36.20 -7.52 25.30
N ARG A 14 35.97 -8.82 25.05
CA ARG A 14 37.04 -9.84 25.04
C ARG A 14 38.09 -9.57 23.97
N LEU A 15 37.73 -9.03 22.80
CA LEU A 15 38.69 -8.74 21.73
C LEU A 15 39.72 -7.68 22.13
N PHE A 16 39.35 -6.77 23.04
CA PHE A 16 40.17 -5.64 23.45
C PHE A 16 40.86 -5.82 24.81
N LEU A 17 40.71 -6.99 25.43
CA LEU A 17 41.38 -7.37 26.68
C LEU A 17 42.38 -8.49 26.41
N ASP A 18 43.56 -8.42 27.04
CA ASP A 18 44.52 -9.52 26.95
C ASP A 18 43.98 -10.79 27.63
N ALA A 19 44.46 -11.95 27.18
CA ALA A 19 43.93 -13.24 27.60
C ALA A 19 44.12 -13.55 29.10
N ASP A 20 45.11 -12.95 29.76
CA ASP A 20 45.36 -13.15 31.20
C ASP A 20 44.45 -12.24 32.05
N THR A 21 44.23 -11.00 31.60
CA THR A 21 43.27 -10.07 32.22
C THR A 21 41.84 -10.58 32.08
N TRP A 22 41.44 -11.04 30.88
CA TRP A 22 40.12 -11.67 30.68
C TRP A 22 39.95 -12.91 31.58
N ARG A 23 40.94 -13.81 31.62
CA ARG A 23 40.86 -15.02 32.45
C ARG A 23 40.76 -14.72 33.93
N ARG A 24 41.52 -13.75 34.45
CA ARG A 24 41.42 -13.29 35.85
C ARG A 24 40.03 -12.76 36.15
N MET A 25 39.54 -11.83 35.34
CA MET A 25 38.22 -11.23 35.52
C MET A 25 37.10 -12.29 35.57
N ILE A 26 37.10 -13.21 34.60
CA ILE A 26 36.08 -14.28 34.53
C ILE A 26 36.27 -15.32 35.65
N SER A 27 37.50 -15.56 36.13
CA SER A 27 37.75 -16.51 37.23
C SER A 27 37.16 -16.06 38.57
N GLU A 28 36.91 -14.76 38.73
CA GLU A 28 36.27 -14.20 39.91
C GLU A 28 34.74 -14.24 39.83
N CYS A 29 34.17 -14.49 38.64
CA CYS A 29 32.73 -14.67 38.45
C CYS A 29 32.30 -16.05 38.97
N ARG A 30 31.30 -16.07 39.86
CA ARG A 30 30.70 -17.32 40.35
C ARG A 30 29.74 -17.90 39.30
N ASP A 31 29.56 -19.22 39.32
CA ASP A 31 28.51 -19.88 38.53
C ASP A 31 27.14 -19.28 38.89
N ALA A 32 26.38 -18.89 37.87
CA ALA A 32 25.07 -18.21 37.98
C ALA A 32 25.08 -16.72 38.43
N GLU A 33 26.15 -15.96 38.17
CA GLU A 33 26.10 -14.50 38.32
C GLU A 33 25.13 -13.83 37.32
N LYS A 34 24.54 -12.71 37.77
CA LYS A 34 23.74 -11.82 36.92
C LYS A 34 24.65 -11.04 35.97
N PRO A 35 24.27 -10.81 34.70
CA PRO A 35 25.07 -10.05 33.72
C PRO A 35 25.51 -8.65 34.20
N GLU A 36 24.72 -8.03 35.09
CA GLU A 36 24.99 -6.72 35.70
C GLU A 36 26.29 -6.71 36.51
N LEU A 37 26.60 -7.80 37.23
CA LEU A 37 27.81 -7.91 38.04
C LEU A 37 29.07 -8.05 37.17
N ILE A 38 28.93 -8.55 35.94
CA ILE A 38 30.03 -8.67 34.98
C ILE A 38 30.37 -7.30 34.42
N LEU A 39 29.36 -6.49 34.11
CA LEU A 39 29.54 -5.08 33.75
C LEU A 39 30.29 -4.33 34.86
N ASP A 40 29.85 -4.43 36.11
CA ASP A 40 30.51 -3.78 37.25
C ASP A 40 31.98 -4.20 37.40
N ARG A 41 32.30 -5.47 37.16
CA ARG A 41 33.69 -5.97 37.20
C ARG A 41 34.54 -5.46 36.05
N ILE A 42 34.00 -5.43 34.82
CA ILE A 42 34.69 -4.82 33.67
C ILE A 42 35.01 -3.36 34.01
N LEU A 43 34.04 -2.60 34.51
CA LEU A 43 34.23 -1.21 34.93
C LEU A 43 35.33 -1.08 36.00
N LEU A 44 35.30 -1.94 37.03
CA LEU A 44 36.27 -1.92 38.13
C LEU A 44 37.71 -2.23 37.67
N HIS A 45 37.88 -3.20 36.76
CA HIS A 45 39.19 -3.60 36.25
C HIS A 45 39.76 -2.61 35.21
N CYS A 46 38.90 -1.94 34.44
CA CYS A 46 39.32 -0.93 33.45
C CYS A 46 40.01 0.28 34.10
N HIS A 47 39.65 0.64 35.34
CA HIS A 47 40.25 1.77 36.05
C HIS A 47 41.69 1.55 36.52
N GLY A 48 42.26 0.35 36.37
CA GLY A 48 43.60 0.02 36.92
C GLY A 48 44.62 -0.59 35.94
N VAL A 49 44.25 -0.96 34.71
CA VAL A 49 45.07 -1.87 33.87
C VAL A 49 45.10 -1.46 32.39
N GLY A 50 45.54 -0.25 32.05
CA GLY A 50 45.89 0.13 30.65
C GLY A 50 44.85 -0.16 29.56
N ALA A 51 43.58 -0.36 29.93
CA ALA A 51 42.52 -0.82 29.03
C ALA A 51 42.03 0.35 28.15
N PRO A 52 41.48 0.07 26.95
CA PRO A 52 40.94 1.13 26.10
C PRO A 52 39.82 1.90 26.79
N GLY A 53 39.84 3.24 26.69
CA GLY A 53 38.89 4.11 27.39
C GLY A 53 37.42 3.93 27.00
N PHE A 54 37.15 3.27 25.86
CA PHE A 54 35.81 2.96 25.35
C PHE A 54 35.22 1.66 25.90
N LEU A 55 36.06 0.82 26.54
CA LEU A 55 35.68 -0.52 26.98
C LEU A 55 34.50 -0.53 27.99
N PRO A 56 34.41 0.40 28.96
CA PRO A 56 33.21 0.59 29.80
C PRO A 56 31.89 0.69 29.02
N GLU A 57 31.88 1.45 27.93
CA GLU A 57 30.66 1.69 27.16
C GLU A 57 30.36 0.56 26.19
N LEU A 58 31.40 -0.09 25.64
CA LEU A 58 31.24 -1.34 24.91
C LEU A 58 30.60 -2.43 25.79
N ALA A 59 31.05 -2.55 27.05
CA ALA A 59 30.47 -3.48 28.00
C ALA A 59 29.00 -3.14 28.31
N ARG A 60 28.67 -1.85 28.44
CA ARG A 60 27.28 -1.39 28.63
C ARG A 60 26.41 -1.77 27.43
N LEU A 61 26.90 -1.59 26.21
CA LEU A 61 26.19 -1.98 24.98
C LEU A 61 25.95 -3.50 24.93
N GLU A 62 26.99 -4.31 25.13
CA GLU A 62 26.89 -5.78 25.14
C GLU A 62 25.94 -6.29 26.23
N TRP A 63 25.96 -5.66 27.40
CA TRP A 63 25.00 -5.95 28.47
C TRP A 63 23.55 -5.73 28.04
N HIS A 64 23.26 -4.62 27.35
CA HIS A 64 21.91 -4.35 26.84
C HIS A 64 21.47 -5.36 25.78
N ILE A 65 22.37 -5.77 24.89
CA ILE A 65 22.11 -6.84 23.90
C ILE A 65 21.75 -8.14 24.60
N LEU A 66 22.54 -8.56 25.59
CA LEU A 66 22.27 -9.76 26.39
C LEU A 66 20.94 -9.70 27.13
N LYS A 67 20.65 -8.54 27.74
CA LYS A 67 19.42 -8.31 28.49
C LYS A 67 18.19 -8.48 27.60
N ILE A 68 18.19 -7.87 26.42
CA ILE A 68 17.09 -8.00 25.45
C ILE A 68 16.98 -9.44 24.94
N LYS A 69 18.11 -10.11 24.70
CA LYS A 69 18.14 -11.51 24.24
C LYS A 69 17.51 -12.47 25.25
N ALA A 70 17.73 -12.23 26.54
CA ALA A 70 17.20 -13.04 27.64
C ALA A 70 15.73 -12.73 27.99
N GLN A 71 15.19 -11.61 27.53
CA GLN A 71 13.79 -11.24 27.78
C GLN A 71 12.83 -11.97 26.85
N GLU A 72 11.78 -12.54 27.44
CA GLU A 72 10.55 -12.86 26.71
C GLU A 72 9.78 -11.55 26.49
N ILE A 73 9.83 -11.04 25.26
CA ILE A 73 9.06 -9.87 24.86
C ILE A 73 7.80 -10.35 24.16
N ALA A 74 6.64 -10.13 24.78
CA ALA A 74 5.36 -10.31 24.14
C ALA A 74 5.17 -9.19 23.10
N ILE A 75 5.24 -9.53 21.82
CA ILE A 75 4.88 -8.62 20.75
C ILE A 75 3.35 -8.51 20.75
N PRO A 76 2.76 -7.31 20.89
CA PRO A 76 1.31 -7.19 20.98
C PRO A 76 0.61 -7.65 19.69
N ASP A 77 -0.37 -8.55 19.82
CA ASP A 77 -1.16 -9.04 18.68
C ASP A 77 -2.12 -7.98 18.12
N HIS A 78 -2.55 -7.06 18.98
CA HIS A 78 -3.50 -6.00 18.66
C HIS A 78 -2.98 -4.64 19.13
N LEU A 79 -2.84 -3.72 18.19
CA LEU A 79 -2.42 -2.35 18.43
C LEU A 79 -3.49 -1.39 17.90
N ASN A 80 -3.73 -0.32 18.66
CA ASN A 80 -4.65 0.76 18.28
C ASN A 80 -3.91 2.03 17.84
N GLU A 81 -2.62 2.11 18.14
CA GLU A 81 -1.73 3.21 17.79
C GLU A 81 -0.33 2.66 17.50
N LEU A 82 0.51 3.48 16.89
CA LEU A 82 1.93 3.18 16.79
C LEU A 82 2.54 3.15 18.20
N ILE A 83 3.35 2.14 18.47
CA ILE A 83 4.11 2.05 19.72
C ILE A 83 5.58 1.85 19.43
N LEU A 84 6.43 2.25 20.38
CA LEU A 84 7.82 1.82 20.38
C LEU A 84 7.87 0.30 20.54
N ASN A 85 8.86 -0.33 19.91
CA ASN A 85 9.12 -1.74 20.16
C ASN A 85 9.38 -1.95 21.68
N PRO A 86 8.61 -2.80 22.39
CA PRO A 86 8.77 -2.96 23.84
C PRO A 86 10.15 -3.47 24.28
N SER A 87 10.91 -4.05 23.35
CA SER A 87 12.30 -4.48 23.56
C SER A 87 13.34 -3.38 23.31
N LEU A 88 12.93 -2.21 22.82
CA LEU A 88 13.83 -1.17 22.39
C LEU A 88 14.51 -0.49 23.58
N HIS A 89 15.83 -0.40 23.50
CA HIS A 89 16.67 0.36 24.38
C HIS A 89 17.41 1.42 23.57
N LEU A 90 17.35 2.68 24.02
CA LEU A 90 18.13 3.78 23.45
C LEU A 90 19.28 4.11 24.41
N LEU A 91 20.51 4.04 23.92
CA LEU A 91 21.72 4.26 24.70
C LEU A 91 22.41 5.53 24.23
N GLU A 92 22.66 6.46 25.14
CA GLU A 92 23.60 7.56 24.93
C GLU A 92 24.99 7.08 25.36
N LEU A 93 25.91 7.05 24.40
CA LEU A 93 27.29 6.64 24.55
C LEU A 93 28.19 7.85 24.29
N CYS A 94 29.30 7.94 25.03
CA CYS A 94 30.36 8.95 24.92
C CYS A 94 31.43 8.58 23.87
N TRP A 95 31.32 7.40 23.26
CA TRP A 95 32.17 6.91 22.18
C TRP A 95 31.35 6.51 20.96
N LYS A 96 31.90 6.76 19.78
CA LYS A 96 31.29 6.38 18.50
C LYS A 96 31.82 5.05 17.99
N LYS A 97 31.09 4.44 17.05
CA LYS A 97 31.48 3.23 16.31
C LYS A 97 31.62 1.98 17.20
N LEU A 98 31.01 2.00 18.38
CA LEU A 98 31.06 0.88 19.33
C LEU A 98 30.33 -0.36 18.82
N THR A 99 29.31 -0.21 17.97
CA THR A 99 28.62 -1.35 17.35
C THR A 99 29.52 -2.14 16.40
N GLY A 100 30.50 -1.50 15.75
CA GLY A 100 31.49 -2.16 14.90
C GLY A 100 32.42 -3.10 15.69
N CYS A 101 32.64 -2.82 16.97
CA CYS A 101 33.46 -3.64 17.87
C CYS A 101 32.84 -5.01 18.20
N LEU A 102 31.55 -5.23 17.91
CA LEU A 102 30.85 -6.47 18.25
C LEU A 102 31.28 -7.66 17.36
N ASN A 103 31.76 -7.39 16.13
CA ASN A 103 32.01 -8.42 15.10
C ASN A 103 33.47 -8.48 14.61
N ALA A 104 34.43 -7.87 15.31
CA ALA A 104 35.85 -7.88 14.93
C ALA A 104 36.15 -7.34 13.51
N SER A 105 35.52 -6.23 13.12
CA SER A 105 35.88 -5.52 11.89
C SER A 105 37.08 -4.59 12.14
N ASP A 106 38.18 -4.79 11.41
CA ASP A 106 39.39 -3.94 11.48
C ASP A 106 39.16 -2.48 11.03
N SER A 107 37.97 -2.14 10.50
CA SER A 107 37.69 -0.81 9.93
C SER A 107 37.21 0.25 10.92
N ASP A 108 36.74 -0.13 12.11
CA ASP A 108 36.02 0.77 13.02
C ASP A 108 36.72 0.92 14.37
N VAL A 109 37.79 1.71 14.39
CA VAL A 109 38.42 2.13 15.65
C VAL A 109 37.48 3.07 16.40
N PRO A 110 37.08 2.77 17.65
CA PRO A 110 36.25 3.67 18.44
C PRO A 110 36.93 5.02 18.66
N GLU A 111 36.13 6.07 18.56
CA GLU A 111 36.61 7.45 18.73
C GLU A 111 35.78 8.18 19.80
N PRO A 112 36.38 9.08 20.58
CA PRO A 112 35.65 9.88 21.55
C PRO A 112 34.60 10.76 20.86
N GLY A 113 33.36 10.75 21.38
CA GLY A 113 32.27 11.58 20.89
C GLY A 113 30.91 10.95 21.16
N GLY A 114 29.90 11.79 21.40
CA GLY A 114 28.54 11.34 21.67
C GLY A 114 27.90 10.61 20.48
N GLU A 115 27.29 9.46 20.73
CA GLU A 115 26.50 8.68 19.77
C GLU A 115 25.30 8.04 20.48
N PHE A 116 24.13 8.10 19.83
CA PHE A 116 22.99 7.34 20.27
C PHE A 116 22.99 5.98 19.55
N VAL A 117 22.78 4.91 20.30
CA VAL A 117 22.66 3.54 19.76
C VAL A 117 21.31 2.97 20.15
N VAL A 118 20.58 2.43 19.17
CA VAL A 118 19.36 1.67 19.40
C VAL A 118 19.69 0.19 19.47
N VAL A 119 19.12 -0.51 20.46
CA VAL A 119 19.20 -1.97 20.60
C VAL A 119 17.78 -2.52 20.74
N TRP A 120 17.39 -3.49 19.93
CA TRP A 120 16.03 -4.04 19.95
C TRP A 120 16.01 -5.48 19.45
N LYS A 121 14.95 -6.20 19.81
CA LYS A 121 14.63 -7.51 19.25
C LYS A 121 13.72 -7.32 18.05
N HIS A 122 14.17 -7.74 16.87
CA HIS A 122 13.42 -7.56 15.66
C HIS A 122 12.20 -8.50 15.62
N PRO A 123 11.01 -8.01 15.25
CA PRO A 123 9.78 -8.75 15.46
C PRO A 123 9.56 -9.94 14.53
N LYS A 124 10.21 -9.95 13.36
CA LYS A 124 9.97 -10.98 12.34
C LYS A 124 10.76 -12.27 12.60
N ASP A 125 12.00 -12.13 13.03
CA ASP A 125 12.97 -13.22 13.20
C ASP A 125 13.38 -13.41 14.67
N GLY A 126 13.06 -12.47 15.56
CA GLY A 126 13.40 -12.52 16.97
C GLY A 126 14.87 -12.23 17.27
N GLU A 127 15.65 -11.81 16.27
CA GLU A 127 17.08 -11.52 16.42
C GLU A 127 17.29 -10.16 17.11
N VAL A 128 18.30 -10.08 17.97
CA VAL A 128 18.67 -8.81 18.62
C VAL A 128 19.59 -8.04 17.71
N ARG A 129 19.24 -6.79 17.42
CA ARG A 129 19.98 -5.87 16.55
C ARG A 129 20.43 -4.66 17.36
N SER A 130 21.56 -4.09 16.94
CA SER A 130 22.11 -2.86 17.51
C SER A 130 22.77 -2.03 16.43
N GLU A 131 22.43 -0.74 16.34
CA GLU A 131 23.06 0.18 15.39
C GLU A 131 23.00 1.64 15.87
N PRO A 132 23.88 2.52 15.36
CA PRO A 132 23.78 3.95 15.59
C PRO A 132 22.39 4.45 15.15
N ALA A 133 21.75 5.23 16.02
CA ALA A 133 20.46 5.85 15.72
C ALA A 133 20.67 7.02 14.76
N SER A 134 19.99 6.98 13.63
CA SER A 134 19.94 8.13 12.72
C SER A 134 19.14 9.28 13.32
N ALA A 135 19.26 10.49 12.76
CA ALA A 135 18.43 11.61 13.15
C ALA A 135 16.93 11.32 12.94
N GLU A 136 16.60 10.56 11.89
CA GLU A 136 15.23 10.11 11.63
C GLU A 136 14.75 9.14 12.72
N ASP A 137 15.56 8.15 13.11
CA ASP A 137 15.23 7.23 14.19
C ASP A 137 14.93 7.99 15.48
N LEU A 138 15.79 8.92 15.87
CA LEU A 138 15.61 9.71 17.09
C LEU A 138 14.35 10.57 17.03
N LEU A 139 14.06 11.16 15.87
CA LEU A 139 12.86 11.96 15.65
C LEU A 139 11.60 11.11 15.84
N VAL A 140 11.49 9.97 15.15
CA VAL A 140 10.29 9.12 15.21
C VAL A 140 10.11 8.49 16.59
N LEU A 141 11.20 8.11 17.27
CA LEU A 141 11.15 7.61 18.65
C LEU A 141 10.59 8.69 19.58
N LYS A 142 11.09 9.93 19.47
CA LYS A 142 10.58 11.07 20.25
C LYS A 142 9.11 11.35 19.94
N MET A 143 8.73 11.34 18.67
CA MET A 143 7.35 11.57 18.23
C MET A 143 6.39 10.57 18.86
N VAL A 144 6.69 9.27 18.79
CA VAL A 144 5.84 8.22 19.34
C VAL A 144 5.82 8.27 20.86
N PHE A 145 6.97 8.52 21.50
CA PHE A 145 7.08 8.60 22.97
C PHE A 145 6.31 9.78 23.56
N GLU A 146 6.44 10.97 22.95
CA GLU A 146 5.80 12.21 23.43
C GLU A 146 4.44 12.49 22.76
N LYS A 147 3.98 11.58 21.89
CA LYS A 147 2.74 11.71 21.11
C LYS A 147 2.66 13.02 20.30
N ILE A 148 3.77 13.38 19.65
CA ILE A 148 3.86 14.57 18.80
C ILE A 148 3.19 14.28 17.46
N ASP A 149 2.32 15.20 17.02
CA ASP A 149 1.65 15.07 15.75
C ASP A 149 2.60 15.25 14.55
N ARG A 150 2.39 14.45 13.50
CA ARG A 150 3.23 14.47 12.29
C ARG A 150 3.12 15.79 11.50
N LYS A 151 1.93 16.42 11.45
CA LYS A 151 1.74 17.70 10.74
C LYS A 151 2.47 18.81 11.50
N GLU A 152 2.53 18.71 12.83
CA GLU A 152 3.33 19.63 13.65
C GLU A 152 4.83 19.46 13.40
N VAL A 153 5.34 18.22 13.34
CA VAL A 153 6.75 17.95 12.99
C VAL A 153 7.09 18.45 11.60
N ALA A 154 6.23 18.18 10.62
CA ALA A 154 6.38 18.66 9.25
C ALA A 154 6.44 20.19 9.20
N ARG A 155 5.54 20.88 9.92
CA ARG A 155 5.49 22.33 10.03
C ARG A 155 6.76 22.92 10.66
N ILE A 156 7.21 22.38 11.79
CA ILE A 156 8.43 22.84 12.48
C ILE A 156 9.67 22.61 11.61
N GLY A 157 9.73 21.45 10.96
CA GLY A 157 10.85 21.07 10.09
C GLY A 157 10.84 21.75 8.72
N ALA A 158 9.76 22.44 8.34
CA ALA A 158 9.51 22.90 6.98
C ALA A 158 9.65 21.76 5.94
N LEU A 159 9.09 20.60 6.27
CA LEU A 159 9.10 19.38 5.46
C LEU A 159 7.66 19.04 5.02
N PRO A 160 7.46 18.32 3.91
CA PRO A 160 6.16 17.75 3.60
C PRO A 160 5.79 16.67 4.64
N VAL A 161 4.50 16.48 4.89
CA VAL A 161 4.04 15.48 5.86
C VAL A 161 4.41 14.07 5.42
N SER A 162 4.43 13.83 4.11
CA SER A 162 4.91 12.59 3.49
C SER A 162 6.34 12.19 3.89
N ALA A 163 7.24 13.15 4.10
CA ALA A 163 8.61 12.86 4.53
C ALA A 163 8.65 12.32 5.96
N VAL A 164 7.79 12.86 6.84
CA VAL A 164 7.64 12.41 8.22
C VAL A 164 7.06 10.99 8.25
N ASP A 165 6.01 10.74 7.46
CA ASP A 165 5.42 9.39 7.35
C ASP A 165 6.40 8.36 6.81
N ALA A 166 7.22 8.71 5.81
CA ALA A 166 8.22 7.83 5.26
C ALA A 166 9.28 7.44 6.31
N ALA A 167 9.68 8.37 7.19
CA ALA A 167 10.57 8.05 8.30
C ALA A 167 9.91 7.08 9.30
N MET A 168 8.61 7.26 9.58
CA MET A 168 7.86 6.35 10.45
C MET A 168 7.70 4.96 9.82
N GLU A 169 7.46 4.87 8.51
CA GLU A 169 7.42 3.60 7.77
C GLU A 169 8.75 2.86 7.84
N ARG A 170 9.87 3.54 7.55
CA ARG A 170 11.22 2.95 7.67
C ARG A 170 11.49 2.42 9.08
N ALA A 171 11.02 3.12 10.11
CA ALA A 171 11.16 2.71 11.50
C ALA A 171 10.31 1.48 11.85
N VAL A 172 9.13 1.33 11.24
CA VAL A 172 8.31 0.11 11.33
C VAL A 172 8.98 -1.05 10.60
N GLU A 173 9.51 -0.84 9.40
CA GLU A 173 10.24 -1.85 8.63
C GLU A 173 11.52 -2.33 9.33
N LYS A 174 12.26 -1.39 9.93
CA LYS A 174 13.42 -1.64 10.80
C LYS A 174 13.04 -2.38 12.09
N GLY A 175 11.76 -2.36 12.46
CA GLY A 175 11.21 -3.04 13.62
C GLY A 175 11.46 -2.30 14.95
N ILE A 176 11.83 -1.02 14.91
CA ILE A 176 11.95 -0.19 16.13
C ILE A 176 10.60 0.42 16.54
N LEU A 177 9.64 0.48 15.62
CA LEU A 177 8.23 0.80 15.87
C LEU A 177 7.33 -0.38 15.49
N PHE A 178 6.16 -0.45 16.12
CA PHE A 178 5.07 -1.33 15.70
C PHE A 178 3.85 -0.54 15.25
N ALA A 179 3.35 -0.86 14.06
CA ALA A 179 2.13 -0.26 13.51
C ALA A 179 0.88 -1.10 13.82
N PRO A 180 -0.28 -0.46 14.01
CA PRO A 180 -1.55 -1.15 14.10
C PRO A 180 -1.94 -1.81 12.77
N ARG A 181 -2.71 -2.89 12.84
CA ARG A 181 -3.27 -3.56 11.65
C ARG A 181 -4.42 -2.73 11.09
N SER A 182 -4.64 -2.87 9.78
CA SER A 182 -5.78 -2.27 9.11
C SER A 182 -7.11 -2.65 9.77
N ARG A 183 -7.99 -1.66 9.91
CA ARG A 183 -9.39 -1.82 10.33
C ARG A 183 -10.34 -1.98 9.15
N ILE A 184 -9.82 -1.94 7.91
CA ILE A 184 -10.59 -2.24 6.71
C ILE A 184 -10.60 -3.75 6.51
N GLN A 185 -11.61 -4.40 7.10
CA GLN A 185 -11.80 -5.83 7.08
C GLN A 185 -13.22 -6.22 6.64
N ARG A 186 -13.33 -7.34 5.92
CA ARG A 186 -14.58 -8.04 5.63
C ARG A 186 -14.74 -9.23 6.55
N ASP A 187 -15.95 -9.36 7.07
CA ASP A 187 -16.39 -10.55 7.76
C ASP A 187 -17.40 -11.28 6.86
N PHE A 188 -16.97 -12.40 6.30
CA PHE A 188 -17.86 -13.32 5.61
C PHE A 188 -18.01 -14.56 6.49
N PRO A 189 -19.25 -15.00 6.81
CA PRO A 189 -19.43 -16.23 7.57
C PRO A 189 -18.75 -17.38 6.83
N LEU A 190 -17.75 -17.98 7.48
CA LEU A 190 -16.86 -18.98 6.90
C LEU A 190 -17.66 -20.14 6.33
N ILE A 191 -17.62 -20.29 5.01
CA ILE A 191 -17.92 -21.55 4.32
C ILE A 191 -16.68 -22.42 4.45
N GLU A 192 -16.87 -23.74 4.54
CA GLU A 192 -15.82 -24.73 4.81
C GLU A 192 -14.47 -24.46 4.11
N PRO A 193 -13.33 -24.86 4.73
CA PRO A 193 -11.96 -24.35 4.48
C PRO A 193 -11.31 -24.80 3.17
N SER A 194 -12.10 -25.06 2.13
CA SER A 194 -11.64 -25.57 0.84
C SER A 194 -10.79 -24.58 0.05
N CYS A 195 -10.87 -23.27 0.36
CA CYS A 195 -9.98 -22.26 -0.19
C CYS A 195 -9.04 -21.77 0.91
N ARG A 196 -7.81 -22.29 0.91
CA ARG A 196 -6.70 -21.83 1.75
C ARG A 196 -6.43 -20.36 1.47
N ASN A 197 -7.04 -19.45 2.21
CA ASN A 197 -6.55 -18.09 2.32
C ASN A 197 -6.58 -17.74 3.79
N ASP A 198 -5.38 -17.55 4.34
CA ASP A 198 -4.98 -17.01 5.63
C ASP A 198 -5.54 -15.62 5.98
N GLY A 199 -6.72 -15.27 5.47
CA GLY A 199 -7.34 -13.96 5.63
C GLY A 199 -6.76 -12.87 4.74
N GLN A 200 -5.78 -13.17 3.86
CA GLN A 200 -5.12 -12.16 3.02
C GLN A 200 -6.08 -11.30 2.18
N TYR A 201 -7.19 -11.88 1.69
CA TYR A 201 -8.19 -11.18 0.87
C TYR A 201 -9.37 -10.60 1.67
N LEU A 202 -9.32 -10.69 3.00
CA LEU A 202 -10.34 -10.13 3.88
C LEU A 202 -9.94 -8.77 4.46
N THR A 203 -8.67 -8.39 4.38
CA THR A 203 -8.15 -7.16 4.97
C THR A 203 -7.37 -6.36 3.93
N SER A 204 -7.68 -5.07 3.77
CA SER A 204 -6.94 -4.19 2.85
C SER A 204 -5.96 -3.31 3.61
N PRO A 205 -4.66 -3.27 3.25
CA PRO A 205 -3.69 -2.37 3.87
C PRO A 205 -3.78 -0.93 3.32
N ALA A 206 -4.57 -0.71 2.27
CA ALA A 206 -4.73 0.58 1.62
C ALA A 206 -6.19 0.90 1.33
N PHE A 207 -6.49 2.18 1.16
CA PHE A 207 -7.79 2.67 0.72
C PHE A 207 -7.63 3.67 -0.41
N THR A 208 -8.40 3.47 -1.49
CA THR A 208 -8.36 4.33 -2.66
C THR A 208 -9.56 5.27 -2.70
N LEU A 209 -9.30 6.57 -2.74
CA LEU A 209 -10.28 7.55 -3.18
C LEU A 209 -10.21 7.65 -4.72
N GLN A 210 -11.21 7.10 -5.40
CA GLN A 210 -11.33 7.29 -6.85
C GLN A 210 -12.07 8.60 -7.10
N TRP A 211 -11.32 9.66 -7.36
CA TRP A 211 -11.86 11.00 -7.34
C TRP A 211 -12.10 11.55 -8.74
N HIS A 212 -13.37 11.71 -9.09
CA HIS A 212 -13.78 12.47 -10.25
C HIS A 212 -13.69 13.95 -9.89
N VAL A 213 -12.59 14.59 -10.24
CA VAL A 213 -12.36 16.01 -9.91
C VAL A 213 -13.13 16.95 -10.84
N THR A 214 -13.54 16.48 -12.02
CA THR A 214 -14.24 17.28 -13.03
C THR A 214 -15.12 16.42 -13.94
N GLN A 215 -16.18 16.99 -14.50
CA GLN A 215 -16.91 16.41 -15.64
C GLN A 215 -16.35 16.86 -17.00
N ALA A 216 -15.44 17.83 -17.04
CA ALA A 216 -14.84 18.29 -18.29
C ALA A 216 -14.06 17.16 -18.96
N CYS A 217 -14.32 16.91 -20.24
CA CYS A 217 -13.64 15.90 -21.04
C CYS A 217 -13.43 16.42 -22.46
N ASP A 218 -12.26 16.15 -23.02
CA ASP A 218 -11.90 16.45 -24.41
C ASP A 218 -12.40 15.37 -25.40
N LEU A 219 -13.05 14.32 -24.92
CA LEU A 219 -13.61 13.22 -25.71
C LEU A 219 -15.11 13.05 -25.46
N HIS A 220 -15.78 12.47 -26.45
CA HIS A 220 -17.20 12.14 -26.41
C HIS A 220 -17.39 10.64 -26.68
N CYS A 221 -16.81 9.79 -25.82
CA CYS A 221 -16.82 8.34 -25.99
C CYS A 221 -18.24 7.72 -25.97
N ARG A 222 -18.50 6.77 -26.88
CA ARG A 222 -19.81 6.08 -27.00
C ARG A 222 -20.17 5.15 -25.82
N HIS A 223 -19.19 4.72 -25.03
CA HIS A 223 -19.41 3.88 -23.85
C HIS A 223 -19.45 4.68 -22.53
N CYS A 224 -19.45 6.02 -22.60
CA CYS A 224 -19.30 6.85 -21.41
C CYS A 224 -20.47 6.62 -20.43
N TYR A 225 -20.17 6.28 -19.18
CA TYR A 225 -21.18 5.95 -18.18
C TYR A 225 -21.76 7.19 -17.48
N ASP A 226 -21.05 8.33 -17.53
CA ASP A 226 -21.48 9.57 -16.89
C ASP A 226 -21.06 10.79 -17.73
N ARG A 227 -22.06 11.52 -18.22
CA ARG A 227 -21.92 12.84 -18.87
C ARG A 227 -22.87 13.87 -18.25
N SER A 228 -23.31 13.59 -17.01
CA SER A 228 -24.16 14.54 -16.31
C SER A 228 -23.42 15.85 -16.11
N ASP A 229 -24.13 16.96 -16.23
CA ASP A 229 -23.61 18.27 -15.85
C ASP A 229 -23.59 18.33 -14.32
N ARG A 230 -22.41 18.54 -13.75
CA ARG A 230 -22.21 18.60 -12.29
C ARG A 230 -21.34 19.80 -11.97
N SER A 231 -21.74 20.54 -10.96
CA SER A 231 -20.95 21.63 -10.40
C SER A 231 -19.63 21.08 -9.87
N ARG A 232 -18.55 21.75 -10.21
CA ARG A 232 -17.21 21.48 -9.69
C ARG A 232 -17.06 22.07 -8.29
N LEU A 233 -16.51 21.29 -7.36
CA LEU A 233 -16.06 21.77 -6.05
C LEU A 233 -15.01 22.88 -6.18
N THR A 234 -15.02 23.81 -5.24
CA THR A 234 -13.97 24.82 -5.09
C THR A 234 -12.65 24.18 -4.66
N LEU A 235 -11.53 24.89 -4.85
CA LEU A 235 -10.23 24.42 -4.37
C LEU A 235 -10.23 24.17 -2.86
N ASP A 236 -10.82 25.07 -2.06
CA ASP A 236 -10.91 24.90 -0.60
C ASP A 236 -11.68 23.65 -0.19
N GLU A 237 -12.78 23.33 -0.89
CA GLU A 237 -13.54 22.10 -0.64
C GLU A 237 -12.72 20.87 -1.05
N ALA A 238 -12.00 20.93 -2.17
CA ALA A 238 -11.12 19.86 -2.60
C ALA A 238 -10.00 19.58 -1.56
N LEU A 239 -9.38 20.63 -1.02
CA LEU A 239 -8.35 20.49 0.02
C LEU A 239 -8.92 19.85 1.31
N ARG A 240 -10.14 20.22 1.71
CA ARG A 240 -10.82 19.60 2.87
C ARG A 240 -11.11 18.12 2.67
N ILE A 241 -11.44 17.69 1.45
CA ILE A 241 -11.64 16.26 1.13
C ILE A 241 -10.35 15.48 1.31
N LEU A 242 -9.20 16.07 0.95
CA LEU A 242 -7.90 15.43 1.14
C LEU A 242 -7.54 15.30 2.63
N ASP A 243 -7.81 16.34 3.44
CA ASP A 243 -7.65 16.26 4.90
C ASP A 243 -8.58 15.21 5.53
N ASP A 244 -9.85 15.12 5.09
CA ASP A 244 -10.78 14.11 5.59
C ASP A 244 -10.38 12.69 5.17
N LEU A 245 -9.83 12.51 3.96
CA LEU A 245 -9.26 11.23 3.51
C LEU A 245 -8.06 10.83 4.37
N ASP A 246 -7.20 11.78 4.72
CA ASP A 246 -6.04 11.54 5.57
C ASP A 246 -6.46 11.07 6.97
N ASP A 247 -7.42 11.79 7.57
CA ASP A 247 -8.00 11.43 8.86
C ASP A 247 -8.67 10.04 8.82
N PHE A 248 -9.44 9.76 7.77
CA PHE A 248 -10.03 8.44 7.53
C PHE A 248 -8.96 7.34 7.48
N CYS A 249 -7.93 7.49 6.64
CA CYS A 249 -6.86 6.51 6.48
C CYS A 249 -6.12 6.25 7.79
N ARG A 250 -5.82 7.29 8.56
CA ARG A 250 -5.20 7.17 9.88
C ARG A 250 -6.06 6.40 10.87
N LYS A 251 -7.34 6.75 11.00
CA LYS A 251 -8.29 6.08 11.90
C LYS A 251 -8.55 4.63 11.52
N LYS A 252 -8.51 4.31 10.22
CA LYS A 252 -8.65 2.95 9.70
C LYS A 252 -7.32 2.19 9.59
N HIS A 253 -6.19 2.81 9.92
CA HIS A 253 -4.84 2.22 9.90
C HIS A 253 -4.45 1.65 8.52
N VAL A 254 -4.68 2.45 7.48
CA VAL A 254 -4.38 2.09 6.08
C VAL A 254 -3.60 3.20 5.39
N LYS A 255 -2.89 2.84 4.32
CA LYS A 255 -2.32 3.82 3.39
C LYS A 255 -3.42 4.42 2.52
N GLY A 256 -3.30 5.72 2.22
CA GLY A 256 -4.21 6.40 1.32
C GLY A 256 -3.68 6.44 -0.11
N GLN A 257 -4.57 6.25 -1.07
CA GLN A 257 -4.31 6.46 -2.49
C GLN A 257 -5.38 7.36 -3.08
N VAL A 258 -4.99 8.31 -3.95
CA VAL A 258 -5.91 9.10 -4.75
C VAL A 258 -5.74 8.72 -6.21
N SER A 259 -6.80 8.17 -6.82
CA SER A 259 -6.88 7.92 -8.25
C SER A 259 -7.71 9.03 -8.90
N PHE A 260 -7.03 10.02 -9.47
CA PHE A 260 -7.66 11.15 -10.13
C PHE A 260 -8.29 10.73 -11.46
N THR A 261 -9.56 11.05 -11.65
CA THR A 261 -10.36 10.69 -12.83
C THR A 261 -11.49 11.70 -13.03
N GLY A 262 -12.58 11.31 -13.69
CA GLY A 262 -13.74 12.15 -14.00
C GLY A 262 -14.11 12.04 -15.47
N GLY A 263 -14.23 13.18 -16.12
CA GLY A 263 -13.94 13.29 -17.55
C GLY A 263 -12.44 13.07 -17.79
N ASN A 264 -11.71 14.16 -18.02
CA ASN A 264 -10.26 14.17 -18.04
C ASN A 264 -9.73 15.04 -16.88
N PRO A 265 -9.11 14.45 -15.84
CA PRO A 265 -8.72 15.19 -14.63
C PRO A 265 -7.75 16.34 -14.93
N LEU A 266 -6.93 16.20 -15.98
CA LEU A 266 -5.92 17.21 -16.37
C LEU A 266 -6.55 18.49 -16.94
N LEU A 267 -7.84 18.50 -17.24
CA LEU A 267 -8.58 19.69 -17.65
C LEU A 267 -9.10 20.51 -16.46
N HIS A 268 -8.96 20.02 -15.23
CA HIS A 268 -9.37 20.77 -14.05
C HIS A 268 -8.40 21.95 -13.82
N PRO A 269 -8.89 23.20 -13.68
CA PRO A 269 -8.03 24.38 -13.63
C PRO A 269 -7.08 24.38 -12.42
N ASP A 270 -7.53 23.84 -11.29
CA ASP A 270 -6.72 23.75 -10.07
C ASP A 270 -6.07 22.36 -9.88
N PHE A 271 -5.96 21.55 -10.94
CA PHE A 271 -5.47 20.16 -10.83
C PHE A 271 -4.10 20.06 -10.17
N THR A 272 -3.14 20.92 -10.57
CA THR A 272 -1.78 20.90 -10.01
C THR A 272 -1.80 21.15 -8.51
N ALA A 273 -2.59 22.12 -8.04
CA ALA A 273 -2.69 22.44 -6.61
C ALA A 273 -3.30 21.28 -5.80
N ILE A 274 -4.32 20.60 -6.35
CA ILE A 274 -4.94 19.43 -5.71
C ILE A 274 -3.94 18.26 -5.69
N TYR A 275 -3.22 18.02 -6.79
CA TYR A 275 -2.20 16.98 -6.89
C TYR A 275 -1.06 17.18 -5.89
N GLU A 276 -0.54 18.41 -5.79
CA GLU A 276 0.49 18.80 -4.83
C GLU A 276 0.02 18.66 -3.38
N ALA A 277 -1.20 19.10 -3.07
CA ALA A 277 -1.76 18.90 -1.74
C ALA A 277 -1.87 17.41 -1.36
N ALA A 278 -2.28 16.57 -2.29
CA ALA A 278 -2.39 15.13 -2.08
C ALA A 278 -1.01 14.47 -1.89
N ALA A 279 0.00 14.89 -2.66
CA ALA A 279 1.40 14.44 -2.52
C ALA A 279 1.98 14.84 -1.15
N ASN A 280 1.75 16.08 -0.73
CA ASN A 280 2.24 16.61 0.55
C ASN A 280 1.68 15.85 1.76
N LEU A 281 0.46 15.30 1.65
CA LEU A 281 -0.15 14.45 2.68
C LEU A 281 0.37 13.01 2.67
N GLY A 282 1.16 12.61 1.66
CA GLY A 282 1.75 11.28 1.55
C GLY A 282 0.88 10.27 0.81
N PHE A 283 -0.12 10.71 0.05
CA PHE A 283 -0.93 9.79 -0.73
C PHE A 283 -0.16 9.22 -1.91
N THR A 284 -0.39 7.93 -2.19
CA THR A 284 -0.04 7.38 -3.50
C THR A 284 -0.96 8.00 -4.54
N LEU A 285 -0.40 8.57 -5.62
CA LEU A 285 -1.19 9.27 -6.63
C LEU A 285 -1.24 8.47 -7.92
N ALA A 286 -2.41 8.38 -8.53
CA ALA A 286 -2.59 7.76 -9.84
C ALA A 286 -3.50 8.64 -10.71
N ILE A 287 -3.33 8.56 -12.02
CA ILE A 287 -4.09 9.36 -12.98
C ILE A 287 -4.79 8.43 -13.96
N LEU A 288 -6.10 8.59 -14.11
CA LEU A 288 -6.91 7.93 -15.13
C LEU A 288 -7.40 9.02 -16.08
N GLY A 289 -6.76 9.14 -17.24
CA GLY A 289 -6.99 10.26 -18.15
C GLY A 289 -6.68 9.95 -19.62
N ASN A 290 -6.63 11.00 -20.42
CA ASN A 290 -6.29 10.94 -21.84
C ASN A 290 -4.82 11.35 -22.06
N PRO A 291 -4.24 11.10 -23.26
CA PRO A 291 -2.91 11.57 -23.61
C PRO A 291 -2.67 13.05 -23.28
N SER A 292 -1.51 13.36 -22.72
CA SER A 292 -1.12 14.70 -22.28
C SER A 292 0.26 15.08 -22.84
N PRO A 293 0.57 16.38 -23.01
CA PRO A 293 1.91 16.81 -23.41
C PRO A 293 2.98 16.42 -22.39
N ARG A 294 4.21 16.25 -22.87
CA ARG A 294 5.39 15.90 -22.04
C ARG A 294 5.59 16.89 -20.90
N GLU A 295 5.50 18.18 -21.17
CA GLU A 295 5.73 19.24 -20.20
C GLU A 295 4.76 19.14 -19.01
N ARG A 296 3.52 18.72 -19.29
CA ARG A 296 2.50 18.52 -18.25
C ARG A 296 2.83 17.31 -17.37
N LEU A 297 3.37 16.23 -17.94
CA LEU A 297 3.80 15.07 -17.17
C LEU A 297 5.03 15.38 -16.32
N GLU A 298 6.02 16.07 -16.88
CA GLU A 298 7.24 16.48 -16.18
C GLU A 298 6.92 17.42 -15.00
N GLU A 299 5.96 18.34 -15.16
CA GLU A 299 5.43 19.16 -14.06
C GLU A 299 4.91 18.28 -12.91
N LEU A 300 4.05 17.29 -13.22
CA LEU A 300 3.48 16.41 -12.19
C LEU A 300 4.52 15.50 -11.55
N ILE A 301 5.45 14.95 -12.33
CA ILE A 301 6.57 14.12 -11.84
C ILE A 301 7.47 14.92 -10.89
N SER A 302 7.70 16.20 -11.18
CA SER A 302 8.50 17.07 -10.31
C SER A 302 7.90 17.29 -8.92
N ILE A 303 6.58 17.15 -8.80
CA ILE A 303 5.86 17.13 -7.52
C ILE A 303 5.97 15.73 -6.91
N GLN A 304 5.44 14.73 -7.62
CA GLN A 304 5.50 13.32 -7.28
C GLN A 304 5.15 12.51 -8.53
N ALA A 305 5.99 11.58 -8.96
CA ALA A 305 5.65 10.66 -10.04
C ALA A 305 4.37 9.87 -9.71
N PRO A 306 3.38 9.81 -10.61
CA PRO A 306 2.19 8.99 -10.38
C PRO A 306 2.59 7.52 -10.34
N SER A 307 2.03 6.76 -9.41
CA SER A 307 2.29 5.32 -9.30
C SER A 307 1.82 4.54 -10.53
N PHE A 308 0.82 5.08 -11.23
CA PHE A 308 0.50 4.71 -12.59
C PHE A 308 -0.29 5.80 -13.32
N PHE A 309 -0.16 5.82 -14.65
CA PHE A 309 -1.06 6.54 -15.55
C PHE A 309 -1.88 5.53 -16.35
N GLN A 310 -3.20 5.54 -16.17
CA GLN A 310 -4.13 4.71 -16.92
C GLN A 310 -4.69 5.47 -18.11
N VAL A 311 -4.46 4.93 -19.30
CA VAL A 311 -5.11 5.33 -20.55
C VAL A 311 -6.07 4.26 -21.03
N SER A 312 -6.83 4.53 -22.07
CA SER A 312 -7.84 3.60 -22.55
C SER A 312 -7.77 3.38 -24.06
N LEU A 313 -7.95 2.12 -24.45
CA LEU A 313 -8.09 1.66 -25.82
C LEU A 313 -9.24 0.66 -25.88
N GLU A 314 -10.12 0.77 -26.87
CA GLU A 314 -11.35 -0.03 -26.94
C GLU A 314 -11.28 -1.20 -27.92
N GLY A 315 -10.09 -1.49 -28.46
CA GLY A 315 -9.86 -2.52 -29.47
C GLY A 315 -8.72 -2.12 -30.41
N LEU A 316 -8.75 -2.68 -31.62
CA LEU A 316 -7.90 -2.29 -32.74
C LEU A 316 -8.29 -0.89 -33.28
N PRO A 317 -7.43 -0.24 -34.10
CA PRO A 317 -7.55 1.19 -34.40
C PRO A 317 -8.95 1.64 -34.86
N GLU A 318 -9.56 0.91 -35.80
CA GLU A 318 -10.87 1.26 -36.36
C GLU A 318 -11.98 1.27 -35.29
N TYR A 319 -12.06 0.21 -34.47
CA TYR A 319 -13.10 0.12 -33.44
C TYR A 319 -12.83 1.10 -32.29
N ASN A 320 -11.55 1.27 -31.91
CA ASN A 320 -11.18 2.28 -30.92
C ASN A 320 -11.66 3.68 -31.32
N ASP A 321 -11.36 4.08 -32.56
CA ASP A 321 -11.68 5.40 -33.06
C ASP A 321 -13.18 5.59 -33.31
N PHE A 322 -13.91 4.52 -33.65
CA PHE A 322 -15.37 4.53 -33.66
C PHE A 322 -15.95 4.90 -32.29
N ILE A 323 -15.36 4.38 -31.21
CA ILE A 323 -15.83 4.61 -29.85
C ILE A 323 -15.35 5.94 -29.28
N ARG A 324 -14.07 6.29 -29.46
CA ARG A 324 -13.38 7.39 -28.75
C ARG A 324 -13.09 8.62 -29.61
N GLY A 325 -13.26 8.51 -30.93
CA GLY A 325 -12.99 9.58 -31.90
C GLY A 325 -11.75 9.30 -32.76
N SER A 326 -11.75 9.86 -33.97
CA SER A 326 -10.71 9.63 -34.97
C SER A 326 -9.31 10.03 -34.47
N GLY A 327 -8.32 9.19 -34.78
CA GLY A 327 -6.92 9.37 -34.41
C GLY A 327 -6.65 9.18 -32.92
N HIS A 328 -7.60 8.68 -32.12
CA HIS A 328 -7.35 8.45 -30.70
C HIS A 328 -6.41 7.27 -30.46
N PHE A 329 -6.52 6.19 -31.26
CA PHE A 329 -5.68 5.01 -31.10
C PHE A 329 -4.19 5.36 -31.18
N GLU A 330 -3.77 5.98 -32.28
CA GLU A 330 -2.36 6.35 -32.50
C GLU A 330 -1.86 7.34 -31.45
N ARG A 331 -2.69 8.33 -31.04
CA ARG A 331 -2.34 9.25 -29.94
C ARG A 331 -2.04 8.53 -28.63
N VAL A 332 -2.78 7.46 -28.31
CA VAL A 332 -2.50 6.66 -27.12
C VAL A 332 -1.25 5.82 -27.29
N MET A 333 -1.00 5.25 -28.48
CA MET A 333 0.23 4.49 -28.73
C MET A 333 1.48 5.37 -28.57
N ASP A 334 1.48 6.58 -29.13
CA ASP A 334 2.56 7.57 -28.98
C ASP A 334 2.73 7.99 -27.51
N PHE A 335 1.62 8.13 -26.78
CA PHE A 335 1.64 8.51 -25.38
C PHE A 335 2.17 7.40 -24.46
N LEU A 336 1.92 6.12 -24.78
CA LEU A 336 2.52 4.99 -24.07
C LEU A 336 4.05 5.00 -24.23
N ASP A 337 4.54 5.31 -25.44
CA ASP A 337 5.97 5.47 -25.68
C ASP A 337 6.54 6.64 -24.85
N LEU A 338 5.82 7.76 -24.75
CA LEU A 338 6.18 8.89 -23.88
C LEU A 338 6.21 8.53 -22.39
N LEU A 339 5.20 7.79 -21.88
CA LEU A 339 5.16 7.36 -20.48
C LEU A 339 6.37 6.48 -20.13
N ARG A 340 6.72 5.55 -21.03
CA ARG A 340 7.91 4.71 -20.87
C ARG A 340 9.20 5.54 -20.86
N ASP A 341 9.32 6.52 -21.75
CA ASP A 341 10.49 7.42 -21.79
C ASP A 341 10.65 8.24 -20.51
N LEU A 342 9.55 8.49 -19.79
CA LEU A 342 9.51 9.21 -18.51
C LEU A 342 9.54 8.29 -17.28
N ASP A 343 9.69 6.97 -17.45
CA ASP A 343 9.64 5.97 -16.39
C ASP A 343 8.33 6.01 -15.57
N VAL A 344 7.20 6.28 -16.25
CA VAL A 344 5.87 6.27 -15.64
C VAL A 344 5.16 4.96 -15.97
N TYR A 345 4.79 4.21 -14.93
CA TYR A 345 4.06 2.95 -15.07
C TYR A 345 2.72 3.17 -15.80
N SER A 346 2.53 2.46 -16.89
CA SER A 346 1.44 2.65 -17.84
C SER A 346 0.41 1.51 -17.75
N MET A 347 -0.85 1.89 -17.60
CA MET A 347 -1.97 0.94 -17.58
C MET A 347 -2.91 1.22 -18.74
N VAL A 348 -3.21 0.20 -19.55
CA VAL A 348 -4.26 0.29 -20.56
C VAL A 348 -5.53 -0.36 -20.01
N MET A 349 -6.66 0.32 -20.16
CA MET A 349 -7.97 -0.17 -19.78
C MET A 349 -8.91 -0.21 -20.98
N LEU A 350 -9.54 -1.37 -21.23
CA LEU A 350 -10.57 -1.55 -22.26
C LEU A 350 -11.95 -1.75 -21.62
N THR A 351 -12.99 -1.17 -22.22
CA THR A 351 -14.38 -1.47 -21.90
C THR A 351 -14.89 -2.57 -22.83
N LEU A 352 -15.15 -3.75 -22.27
CA LEU A 352 -15.51 -4.93 -23.02
C LEU A 352 -16.98 -4.89 -23.46
N THR A 353 -17.19 -4.99 -24.77
CA THR A 353 -18.49 -5.11 -25.44
C THR A 353 -18.55 -6.42 -26.23
N ARG A 354 -19.74 -6.76 -26.73
CA ARG A 354 -19.89 -7.85 -27.72
C ARG A 354 -18.97 -7.64 -28.92
N ASP A 355 -18.94 -6.41 -29.42
CA ASP A 355 -18.33 -6.09 -30.71
C ASP A 355 -16.80 -6.00 -30.66
N ASN A 356 -16.18 -5.82 -29.48
CA ASN A 356 -14.71 -5.80 -29.33
C ASN A 356 -14.11 -7.00 -28.59
N LEU A 357 -14.92 -7.96 -28.14
CA LEU A 357 -14.46 -9.14 -27.40
C LEU A 357 -13.29 -9.86 -28.09
N HIS A 358 -13.39 -10.04 -29.40
CA HIS A 358 -12.39 -10.71 -30.24
C HIS A 358 -11.10 -9.88 -30.44
N GLN A 359 -11.10 -8.59 -30.09
CA GLN A 359 -9.98 -7.68 -30.30
C GLN A 359 -9.07 -7.53 -29.07
N VAL A 360 -9.49 -8.02 -27.90
CA VAL A 360 -8.73 -7.87 -26.65
C VAL A 360 -7.36 -8.53 -26.74
N ILE A 361 -7.28 -9.82 -27.09
CA ILE A 361 -5.99 -10.53 -27.20
C ILE A 361 -5.11 -9.93 -28.31
N PRO A 362 -5.62 -9.65 -29.53
CA PRO A 362 -4.86 -8.94 -30.57
C PRO A 362 -4.33 -7.57 -30.13
N LEU A 363 -5.10 -6.81 -29.35
CA LEU A 363 -4.66 -5.54 -28.77
C LEU A 363 -3.52 -5.78 -27.77
N GLY A 364 -3.63 -6.79 -26.91
CA GLY A 364 -2.56 -7.20 -26.00
C GLY A 364 -1.23 -7.49 -26.72
N GLU A 365 -1.27 -8.12 -27.90
CA GLU A 365 -0.06 -8.33 -28.70
C GLU A 365 0.56 -7.02 -29.20
N ARG A 366 -0.25 -6.00 -29.53
CA ARG A 366 0.26 -4.67 -29.91
C ARG A 366 0.82 -3.88 -28.74
N LEU A 367 0.32 -4.14 -27.53
CA LEU A 367 0.75 -3.47 -26.29
C LEU A 367 1.98 -4.12 -25.66
N ARG A 368 2.36 -5.32 -26.10
CA ARG A 368 3.55 -6.04 -25.63
C ARG A 368 4.81 -5.17 -25.77
N GLY A 369 5.45 -4.87 -24.64
CA GLY A 369 6.64 -4.02 -24.58
C GLY A 369 6.38 -2.51 -24.73
N ARG A 370 5.10 -2.10 -24.78
CA ARG A 370 4.69 -0.69 -24.84
C ARG A 370 3.91 -0.22 -23.63
N ALA A 371 3.07 -1.08 -23.07
CA ALA A 371 2.39 -0.85 -21.80
C ALA A 371 2.93 -1.80 -20.73
N ASP A 372 2.86 -1.41 -19.47
CA ASP A 372 3.26 -2.28 -18.36
C ASP A 372 2.17 -3.30 -18.04
N VAL A 373 0.90 -2.88 -18.14
CA VAL A 373 -0.23 -3.79 -17.97
C VAL A 373 -1.46 -3.34 -18.77
N PHE A 374 -2.20 -4.32 -19.27
CA PHE A 374 -3.44 -4.17 -20.00
C PHE A 374 -4.54 -4.98 -19.30
N TYR A 375 -5.61 -4.29 -18.92
CA TYR A 375 -6.80 -4.86 -18.32
C TYR A 375 -8.03 -4.58 -19.17
N PHE A 376 -9.06 -5.41 -19.00
CA PHE A 376 -10.41 -5.10 -19.46
C PHE A 376 -11.37 -4.99 -18.26
N ASN A 377 -12.42 -4.21 -18.44
CA ASN A 377 -13.59 -4.17 -17.57
C ASN A 377 -14.83 -4.44 -18.41
N ARG A 378 -15.77 -5.24 -17.90
CA ARG A 378 -17.08 -5.41 -18.54
C ARG A 378 -17.85 -4.09 -18.60
N LEU A 379 -18.51 -3.83 -19.74
CA LEU A 379 -19.40 -2.69 -19.95
C LEU A 379 -20.45 -2.60 -18.82
N ALA A 380 -20.69 -1.38 -18.33
CA ALA A 380 -21.89 -1.06 -17.60
C ALA A 380 -22.86 -0.34 -18.56
N ARG A 381 -24.09 -0.85 -18.69
CA ARG A 381 -25.11 -0.33 -19.62
C ARG A 381 -25.83 0.87 -19.01
N VAL A 382 -25.07 1.93 -18.74
CA VAL A 382 -25.55 3.20 -18.20
C VAL A 382 -24.99 4.35 -19.03
N GLY A 383 -25.63 5.52 -18.97
CA GLY A 383 -25.24 6.66 -19.81
C GLY A 383 -25.26 6.30 -21.30
N GLU A 384 -24.24 6.76 -22.03
CA GLU A 384 -24.05 6.44 -23.45
C GLU A 384 -23.82 4.93 -23.68
N GLY A 385 -23.19 4.26 -22.71
CA GLY A 385 -22.92 2.82 -22.76
C GLY A 385 -24.16 1.94 -22.79
N ALA A 386 -25.35 2.47 -22.48
CA ALA A 386 -26.61 1.75 -22.64
C ALA A 386 -26.92 1.35 -24.09
N SER A 387 -26.37 2.09 -25.06
CA SER A 387 -26.49 1.84 -26.50
C SER A 387 -25.59 0.69 -27.00
N LEU A 388 -24.68 0.21 -26.17
CA LEU A 388 -23.77 -0.90 -26.47
C LEU A 388 -24.25 -2.18 -25.80
N GLU A 389 -23.75 -3.30 -26.33
CA GLU A 389 -24.14 -4.63 -25.88
C GLU A 389 -22.99 -5.36 -25.20
N LEU A 390 -23.32 -6.12 -24.16
CA LEU A 390 -22.42 -7.10 -23.56
C LEU A 390 -22.45 -8.39 -24.40
N PRO A 391 -21.36 -9.17 -24.41
CA PRO A 391 -21.36 -10.48 -25.07
C PRO A 391 -22.36 -11.44 -24.41
N ALA A 392 -22.74 -12.50 -25.12
CA ALA A 392 -23.44 -13.62 -24.49
C ALA A 392 -22.57 -14.26 -23.40
N ARG A 393 -23.20 -14.89 -22.42
CA ARG A 393 -22.50 -15.50 -21.29
C ARG A 393 -21.49 -16.56 -21.76
N GLU A 394 -21.91 -17.39 -22.71
CA GLU A 394 -21.11 -18.49 -23.26
C GLU A 394 -19.86 -17.94 -23.97
N ASP A 395 -20.03 -16.89 -24.79
CA ASP A 395 -18.93 -16.21 -25.48
C ASP A 395 -17.95 -15.58 -24.50
N PHE A 396 -18.46 -14.98 -23.42
CA PHE A 396 -17.62 -14.39 -22.38
C PHE A 396 -16.82 -15.45 -21.62
N VAL A 397 -17.44 -16.57 -21.26
CA VAL A 397 -16.74 -17.68 -20.58
C VAL A 397 -15.64 -18.25 -21.48
N ALA A 398 -15.95 -18.51 -22.75
CA ALA A 398 -14.96 -18.96 -23.73
C ALA A 398 -13.82 -17.93 -23.90
N PHE A 399 -14.15 -16.64 -23.93
CA PHE A 399 -13.16 -15.57 -23.95
C PHE A 399 -12.26 -15.60 -22.70
N LEU A 400 -12.80 -15.76 -21.50
CA LEU A 400 -12.00 -15.81 -20.28
C LEU A 400 -11.01 -16.99 -20.28
N GLU A 401 -11.38 -18.14 -20.83
CA GLU A 401 -10.49 -19.29 -20.99
C GLU A 401 -9.31 -18.96 -21.92
N ASN A 402 -9.61 -18.37 -23.07
CA ASN A 402 -8.61 -17.94 -24.04
C ASN A 402 -7.71 -16.83 -23.49
N TYR A 403 -8.28 -15.86 -22.76
CA TYR A 403 -7.55 -14.77 -22.12
C TYR A 403 -6.59 -15.30 -21.05
N LEU A 404 -7.04 -16.24 -20.21
CA LEU A 404 -6.20 -16.84 -19.18
C LEU A 404 -5.04 -17.64 -19.81
N ALA A 405 -5.28 -18.34 -20.92
CA ALA A 405 -4.21 -19.00 -21.67
C ALA A 405 -3.21 -17.98 -22.24
N ALA A 406 -3.70 -16.94 -22.94
CA ALA A 406 -2.87 -15.90 -23.54
C ALA A 406 -2.05 -15.13 -22.49
N SER A 407 -2.59 -14.88 -21.29
CA SER A 407 -1.89 -14.17 -20.22
C SER A 407 -0.61 -14.86 -19.72
N LYS A 408 -0.50 -16.18 -19.93
CA LYS A 408 0.72 -16.93 -19.61
C LYS A 408 1.85 -16.67 -20.62
N GLU A 409 1.49 -16.34 -21.85
CA GLU A 409 2.42 -16.07 -22.95
C GLU A 409 2.67 -14.57 -23.14
N ASN A 410 1.73 -13.73 -22.71
CA ASN A 410 1.78 -12.29 -22.80
C ASN A 410 1.61 -11.64 -21.41
N PRO A 411 2.69 -11.27 -20.72
CA PRO A 411 2.61 -10.73 -19.36
C PRO A 411 1.94 -9.35 -19.29
N VAL A 412 1.77 -8.65 -20.43
CA VAL A 412 0.99 -7.41 -20.44
C VAL A 412 -0.49 -7.66 -20.14
N LEU A 413 -1.01 -8.86 -20.42
CA LEU A 413 -2.41 -9.21 -20.16
C LEU A 413 -2.61 -9.46 -18.67
N GLY A 414 -3.01 -8.42 -17.94
CA GLY A 414 -3.24 -8.48 -16.51
C GLY A 414 -4.55 -9.19 -16.17
N LEU A 415 -4.58 -9.88 -15.03
CA LEU A 415 -5.79 -10.49 -14.49
C LEU A 415 -6.54 -9.49 -13.61
N LYS A 416 -7.83 -9.25 -13.90
CA LYS A 416 -8.66 -8.31 -13.16
C LYS A 416 -10.10 -8.78 -12.95
N ASP A 417 -10.75 -9.40 -13.94
CA ASP A 417 -12.16 -9.77 -13.76
C ASP A 417 -12.35 -10.86 -12.69
N ASN A 418 -13.29 -10.63 -11.77
CA ASN A 418 -13.62 -11.55 -10.68
C ASN A 418 -13.94 -12.98 -11.15
N LEU A 419 -14.51 -13.12 -12.36
CA LEU A 419 -14.95 -14.42 -12.88
C LEU A 419 -13.80 -15.28 -13.41
N ILE A 420 -12.59 -14.72 -13.58
CA ILE A 420 -11.38 -15.52 -13.84
C ILE A 420 -11.09 -16.46 -12.67
N ASN A 421 -11.38 -16.05 -11.42
CA ASN A 421 -11.20 -16.91 -10.25
C ASN A 421 -12.12 -18.14 -10.27
N VAL A 422 -13.27 -18.06 -10.94
CA VAL A 422 -14.14 -19.24 -11.13
C VAL A 422 -13.48 -20.24 -12.08
N LEU A 423 -12.86 -19.78 -13.18
CA LEU A 423 -12.08 -20.64 -14.07
C LEU A 423 -10.88 -21.27 -13.36
N MET A 424 -10.15 -20.48 -12.57
CA MET A 424 -9.01 -20.97 -11.80
C MET A 424 -9.42 -22.05 -10.81
N HIS A 425 -10.52 -21.82 -10.08
CA HIS A 425 -11.08 -22.80 -9.15
C HIS A 425 -11.42 -24.13 -9.83
N HIS A 426 -12.11 -24.11 -10.98
CA HIS A 426 -12.41 -25.33 -11.74
C HIS A 426 -11.15 -26.06 -12.23
N LYS A 427 -10.04 -25.34 -12.43
CA LYS A 427 -8.74 -25.90 -12.85
C LYS A 427 -7.83 -26.25 -11.67
N GLY A 428 -8.26 -26.05 -10.42
CA GLY A 428 -7.43 -26.27 -9.23
C GLY A 428 -6.24 -25.31 -9.11
N ILE A 429 -6.35 -24.12 -9.70
CA ILE A 429 -5.34 -23.05 -9.65
C ILE A 429 -5.70 -22.09 -8.51
N GLU A 430 -4.70 -21.66 -7.73
CA GLU A 430 -4.90 -20.66 -6.67
C GLU A 430 -5.47 -19.36 -7.24
N PRO A 431 -6.51 -18.78 -6.59
CA PRO A 431 -7.12 -17.54 -7.07
C PRO A 431 -6.22 -16.33 -6.83
N PHE A 432 -6.41 -15.30 -7.62
CA PHE A 432 -5.83 -13.97 -7.41
C PHE A 432 -6.85 -13.02 -6.75
N GLY A 433 -6.43 -11.81 -6.40
CA GLY A 433 -7.27 -10.84 -5.70
C GLY A 433 -8.50 -10.31 -6.47
N GLY A 434 -8.76 -10.66 -7.73
CA GLY A 434 -9.94 -10.15 -8.46
C GLY A 434 -9.86 -8.64 -8.80
N CYS A 435 -11.02 -7.99 -8.92
CA CYS A 435 -11.18 -6.68 -9.56
C CYS A 435 -10.42 -5.53 -8.90
N THR A 436 -10.32 -5.53 -7.58
CA THR A 436 -9.64 -4.49 -6.79
C THR A 436 -8.60 -5.08 -5.84
N GLY A 437 -8.13 -6.30 -6.09
CA GLY A 437 -7.28 -7.06 -5.17
C GLY A 437 -8.03 -7.80 -4.06
N PHE A 438 -9.34 -7.55 -3.92
CA PHE A 438 -10.21 -8.18 -2.91
C PHE A 438 -11.61 -8.53 -3.46
N GLY A 439 -11.67 -9.09 -4.67
CA GLY A 439 -12.91 -9.29 -5.43
C GLY A 439 -13.53 -7.94 -5.84
N CYS A 440 -14.84 -7.79 -5.64
CA CYS A 440 -15.50 -6.48 -5.76
C CYS A 440 -15.04 -5.56 -4.62
N GLY A 441 -14.48 -4.38 -4.91
CA GLY A 441 -14.04 -3.43 -3.89
C GLY A 441 -15.07 -2.39 -3.44
N ALA A 442 -16.30 -2.44 -3.95
CA ALA A 442 -17.29 -1.38 -3.75
C ALA A 442 -17.53 -1.09 -2.26
N ALA A 443 -17.29 0.17 -1.87
CA ALA A 443 -17.31 0.66 -0.49
C ALA A 443 -16.42 -0.10 0.51
N PHE A 444 -15.49 -0.95 0.04
CA PHE A 444 -14.56 -1.74 0.87
C PHE A 444 -13.17 -1.13 0.90
N ASN A 445 -12.39 -1.32 -0.16
CA ASN A 445 -11.05 -0.75 -0.28
C ASN A 445 -11.02 0.49 -1.17
N PHE A 446 -12.18 0.93 -1.67
CA PHE A 446 -12.33 2.20 -2.36
C PHE A 446 -13.74 2.79 -2.23
N MET A 447 -13.83 4.10 -2.44
CA MET A 447 -15.07 4.83 -2.74
C MET A 447 -14.81 5.82 -3.88
N SER A 448 -15.87 6.22 -4.59
CA SER A 448 -15.78 7.22 -5.65
C SER A 448 -16.39 8.54 -5.19
N VAL A 449 -15.68 9.65 -5.36
CA VAL A 449 -16.22 11.01 -5.12
C VAL A 449 -16.44 11.68 -6.46
N LEU A 450 -17.63 12.21 -6.69
CA LEU A 450 -18.02 12.92 -7.89
C LEU A 450 -17.67 14.42 -7.81
N PRO A 451 -17.68 15.16 -8.95
CA PRO A 451 -17.22 16.55 -8.98
C PRO A 451 -18.01 17.53 -8.11
N ASP A 452 -19.21 17.15 -7.70
CA ASP A 452 -20.12 17.90 -6.81
C ASP A 452 -20.08 17.41 -5.35
N GLY A 453 -19.18 16.47 -5.02
CA GLY A 453 -19.03 15.91 -3.69
C GLY A 453 -20.00 14.76 -3.37
N GLU A 454 -20.81 14.28 -4.32
CA GLU A 454 -21.59 13.05 -4.12
C GLU A 454 -20.65 11.83 -4.07
N VAL A 455 -20.85 10.94 -3.09
CA VAL A 455 -20.03 9.73 -2.90
C VAL A 455 -20.78 8.50 -3.36
N HIS A 456 -20.11 7.65 -4.13
CA HIS A 456 -20.62 6.41 -4.68
C HIS A 456 -19.80 5.21 -4.22
N ALA A 457 -20.46 4.07 -4.00
CA ALA A 457 -19.77 2.81 -3.72
C ALA A 457 -18.98 2.30 -4.94
N CYS A 458 -19.49 2.56 -6.15
CA CYS A 458 -18.82 2.28 -7.41
C CYS A 458 -19.30 3.23 -8.52
N ARG A 459 -18.39 3.98 -9.15
CA ARG A 459 -18.73 4.91 -10.24
C ARG A 459 -19.45 4.30 -11.47
N LYS A 460 -19.43 2.98 -11.66
CA LYS A 460 -19.90 2.33 -12.89
C LYS A 460 -21.44 2.27 -13.01
N PHE A 461 -22.17 2.56 -11.95
CA PHE A 461 -23.64 2.55 -11.94
C PHE A 461 -24.14 3.45 -10.80
N PRO A 462 -25.42 3.87 -10.80
CA PRO A 462 -25.98 4.68 -9.72
C PRO A 462 -25.86 3.96 -8.36
N SER A 463 -24.92 4.41 -7.53
CA SER A 463 -24.59 3.75 -6.26
C SER A 463 -24.24 4.74 -5.15
N ALA A 464 -24.97 5.86 -5.11
CA ALA A 464 -24.79 6.91 -4.11
C ALA A 464 -24.90 6.35 -2.68
N ILE A 465 -23.98 6.78 -1.82
CA ILE A 465 -23.86 6.37 -0.41
C ILE A 465 -23.71 7.54 0.56
N GLY A 466 -23.52 8.77 0.07
CA GLY A 466 -23.40 9.96 0.92
C GLY A 466 -22.87 11.18 0.16
N SER A 467 -22.50 12.23 0.88
CA SER A 467 -21.82 13.41 0.32
C SER A 467 -20.76 13.95 1.27
N VAL A 468 -19.56 14.23 0.73
CA VAL A 468 -18.45 14.84 1.51
C VAL A 468 -18.69 16.32 1.87
N LEU A 469 -19.75 16.93 1.34
CA LEU A 469 -20.15 18.29 1.72
C LEU A 469 -20.92 18.34 3.05
N SER A 470 -21.47 17.22 3.49
CA SER A 470 -22.32 17.15 4.69
C SER A 470 -21.90 16.07 5.69
N GLN A 471 -21.01 15.16 5.31
CA GLN A 471 -20.58 14.01 6.11
C GLN A 471 -19.07 13.80 5.97
N SER A 472 -18.42 13.26 7.00
CA SER A 472 -17.04 12.77 6.87
C SER A 472 -17.00 11.47 6.05
N LEU A 473 -15.86 11.18 5.41
CA LEU A 473 -15.62 9.92 4.72
C LEU A 473 -15.77 8.72 5.66
N GLU A 474 -15.45 8.88 6.94
CA GLU A 474 -15.67 7.86 7.97
C GLU A 474 -17.17 7.57 8.16
N ASP A 475 -18.00 8.61 8.33
CA ASP A 475 -19.44 8.46 8.50
C ASP A 475 -20.09 7.80 7.27
N ILE A 476 -19.65 8.20 6.06
CA ILE A 476 -20.13 7.60 4.81
C ILE A 476 -19.71 6.13 4.73
N TYR A 477 -18.44 5.84 5.01
CA TYR A 477 -17.92 4.48 4.99
C TYR A 477 -18.63 3.58 6.03
N ASP A 478 -18.91 4.08 7.22
CA ASP A 478 -19.58 3.34 8.30
C ASP A 478 -21.12 3.39 8.22
N SER A 479 -21.68 3.94 7.14
CA SER A 479 -23.13 3.94 6.92
C SER A 479 -23.68 2.53 6.62
N ASP A 480 -24.98 2.32 6.88
CA ASP A 480 -25.67 1.06 6.57
C ASP A 480 -25.65 0.73 5.07
N ILE A 481 -25.78 1.74 4.21
CA ILE A 481 -25.76 1.55 2.76
C ILE A 481 -24.36 1.13 2.28
N ALA A 482 -23.30 1.75 2.78
CA ALA A 482 -21.93 1.35 2.46
C ALA A 482 -21.61 -0.06 2.98
N ARG A 483 -22.06 -0.41 4.20
CA ARG A 483 -22.00 -1.79 4.71
C ARG A 483 -22.69 -2.77 3.78
N ARG A 484 -23.87 -2.43 3.25
CA ARG A 484 -24.61 -3.28 2.31
C ARG A 484 -23.84 -3.54 1.02
N TYR A 485 -23.19 -2.52 0.46
CA TYR A 485 -22.30 -2.68 -0.70
C TYR A 485 -21.08 -3.55 -0.38
N ARG A 486 -20.46 -3.38 0.79
CA ARG A 486 -19.33 -4.21 1.23
C ARG A 486 -19.69 -5.69 1.38
N SER A 487 -20.87 -5.97 1.93
CA SER A 487 -21.40 -7.33 2.09
C SER A 487 -21.67 -8.01 0.74
N GLY A 488 -22.02 -7.22 -0.29
CA GLY A 488 -22.25 -7.71 -1.64
C GLY A 488 -23.54 -8.52 -1.79
N CYS A 489 -23.59 -9.35 -2.84
CA CYS A 489 -24.76 -10.14 -3.22
C CYS A 489 -25.01 -11.34 -2.28
N ALA A 490 -26.26 -11.55 -1.89
CA ALA A 490 -26.72 -12.64 -1.03
C ALA A 490 -26.57 -14.03 -1.66
N GLU A 491 -26.84 -14.20 -2.96
CA GLU A 491 -26.62 -15.48 -3.68
C GLU A 491 -25.13 -15.89 -3.73
N CYS A 492 -24.20 -14.95 -3.62
CA CYS A 492 -22.77 -15.26 -3.47
C CYS A 492 -22.42 -15.68 -2.04
N GLY A 493 -23.37 -15.58 -1.12
CA GLY A 493 -23.26 -15.86 0.31
C GLY A 493 -22.53 -17.14 0.67
N PRO A 494 -22.90 -18.31 0.09
CA PRO A 494 -22.29 -19.61 0.36
C PRO A 494 -21.11 -19.98 -0.57
N CYS A 495 -20.66 -19.07 -1.44
CA CYS A 495 -19.58 -19.35 -2.39
C CYS A 495 -18.19 -19.23 -1.74
N SER A 496 -17.35 -20.27 -1.87
CA SER A 496 -15.98 -20.28 -1.34
C SER A 496 -15.06 -19.22 -1.96
N LEU A 497 -15.37 -18.75 -3.17
CA LEU A 497 -14.61 -17.70 -3.86
C LEU A 497 -14.99 -16.28 -3.43
N ARG A 498 -15.97 -16.10 -2.54
CA ARG A 498 -16.47 -14.78 -2.14
C ARG A 498 -15.38 -13.78 -1.71
N PRO A 499 -14.31 -14.15 -0.98
CA PRO A 499 -13.23 -13.21 -0.62
C PRO A 499 -12.47 -12.61 -1.82
N VAL A 500 -12.43 -13.34 -2.94
CA VAL A 500 -11.68 -12.99 -4.16
C VAL A 500 -12.59 -12.74 -5.36
N CYS A 501 -13.90 -12.78 -5.14
CA CYS A 501 -14.94 -12.64 -6.16
C CYS A 501 -16.13 -11.86 -5.59
N GLY A 502 -17.36 -12.34 -5.76
CA GLY A 502 -18.61 -11.59 -5.51
C GLY A 502 -19.21 -10.96 -6.77
N GLY A 503 -18.66 -11.27 -7.96
CA GLY A 503 -19.16 -10.77 -9.24
C GLY A 503 -19.02 -9.25 -9.42
N CYS A 504 -19.68 -8.69 -10.42
CA CYS A 504 -19.72 -7.25 -10.67
C CYS A 504 -21.14 -6.70 -10.48
N LEU A 505 -21.32 -5.85 -9.47
CA LEU A 505 -22.61 -5.20 -9.18
C LEU A 505 -23.10 -4.34 -10.36
N ALA A 506 -22.19 -3.70 -11.08
CA ALA A 506 -22.53 -2.91 -12.28
C ALA A 506 -23.08 -3.79 -13.41
N CYS A 507 -22.57 -5.02 -13.57
CA CYS A 507 -23.09 -5.97 -14.56
C CYS A 507 -24.47 -6.48 -14.18
N ALA A 508 -24.69 -6.79 -12.89
CA ALA A 508 -26.02 -7.17 -12.38
C ALA A 508 -27.04 -6.04 -12.59
N TYR A 509 -26.67 -4.80 -12.23
CA TYR A 509 -27.49 -3.60 -12.48
C TYR A 509 -27.84 -3.44 -13.98
N SER A 510 -26.86 -3.65 -14.86
CA SER A 510 -27.03 -3.54 -16.32
C SER A 510 -28.01 -4.56 -16.91
N HIS A 511 -28.33 -5.62 -16.17
CA HIS A 511 -29.33 -6.64 -16.54
C HIS A 511 -30.67 -6.46 -15.79
N GLY A 512 -30.85 -5.34 -15.08
CA GLY A 512 -32.06 -5.08 -14.30
C GLY A 512 -32.21 -5.99 -13.07
N LEU A 513 -31.11 -6.60 -12.61
CA LEU A 513 -31.13 -7.48 -11.44
C LEU A 513 -31.01 -6.68 -10.15
N ASN A 514 -31.53 -7.24 -9.07
CA ASN A 514 -31.30 -6.72 -7.72
C ASN A 514 -29.86 -7.06 -7.30
N ILE A 515 -29.00 -6.05 -7.32
CA ILE A 515 -27.55 -6.15 -7.04
C ILE A 515 -27.20 -6.72 -5.66
N PHE A 516 -28.11 -6.66 -4.68
CA PHE A 516 -27.87 -7.16 -3.33
C PHE A 516 -28.35 -8.60 -3.14
N GLU A 517 -29.22 -9.10 -4.02
CA GLU A 517 -29.78 -10.45 -3.90
C GLU A 517 -29.19 -11.36 -4.97
N GLN A 518 -29.19 -10.90 -6.22
CA GLN A 518 -28.93 -11.71 -7.40
C GLN A 518 -27.47 -11.61 -7.84
N LYS A 519 -26.86 -12.77 -8.13
CA LYS A 519 -25.46 -12.83 -8.54
C LYS A 519 -25.26 -12.23 -9.93
N ASP A 520 -24.00 -11.94 -10.23
CA ASP A 520 -23.56 -11.53 -11.56
C ASP A 520 -24.08 -12.51 -12.63
N PRO A 521 -24.78 -12.06 -13.68
CA PRO A 521 -25.40 -12.94 -14.68
C PRO A 521 -24.37 -13.73 -15.51
N PHE A 522 -23.10 -13.30 -15.51
CA PHE A 522 -22.01 -14.05 -16.14
C PHE A 522 -21.41 -15.11 -15.22
N CYS A 523 -21.80 -15.17 -13.94
CA CYS A 523 -21.33 -16.21 -13.03
C CYS A 523 -21.73 -17.60 -13.55
N PHE A 524 -20.77 -18.52 -13.53
CA PHE A 524 -20.93 -19.89 -14.03
C PHE A 524 -20.67 -20.96 -12.97
N LEU A 525 -20.95 -20.61 -11.71
CA LEU A 525 -21.16 -21.52 -10.58
C LEU A 525 -22.65 -21.73 -10.29
#